data_AF-A0A6C0GZI8-F1
#
_entry.id   AF-A0A6C0GZI8-F1
#
_cell.length_a   1.000
_cell.length_b   1.000
_cell.length_c   1.000
_cell.angle_alpha   90.00
_cell.angle_beta   90.00
_cell.angle_gamma   90.00
#
_symmetry.space_group_name_H-M   'P 1'
#
loop_
_entity.id
_entity.type
_entity.pdbx_description
1 polymer ?
#
loop_
_entity_poly.entity_id
_entity_poly.type
_entity_poly.pdbx_seq_one_letter_code
_entity_poly.pdbx_strand_id
1 'polypeptide(L)'
;MQVNEWGPSGWKFLHTITFNYTPSDDNKIKYKLFFKSLDSVLPCPYCCESFSMYANALPIEEYLDSREGLTYWLYCIHNLVNQKLCKRLVSFKEIVIEYEKIRAKCGKITNVNKVEIKTCQIKQKENIDVNFIDKFVNDTFNKYKELTNNYIKKLFDNNDNPNKESLDEYCKH
;
A
#
# COMPACT_ATOMS: atom_id res chain seq x y z
N MET A 1 -8.12 16.50 -12.95
CA MET A 1 -9.35 15.69 -12.83
C MET A 1 -9.91 15.82 -11.41
N GLN A 2 -11.23 15.71 -11.20
CA GLN A 2 -11.79 15.73 -9.84
C GLN A 2 -11.28 14.52 -9.04
N VAL A 3 -10.66 14.75 -7.87
CA VAL A 3 -9.88 13.73 -7.14
C VAL A 3 -10.75 12.59 -6.60
N ASN A 4 -12.01 12.88 -6.24
CA ASN A 4 -12.99 11.90 -5.79
C ASN A 4 -13.37 10.87 -6.87
N GLU A 5 -13.27 11.21 -8.16
CA GLU A 5 -13.67 10.32 -9.27
C GLU A 5 -12.61 9.26 -9.59
N TRP A 6 -11.32 9.58 -9.43
CA TRP A 6 -10.22 8.67 -9.78
C TRP A 6 -9.42 8.19 -8.56
N GLY A 7 -9.36 8.97 -7.49
CA GLY A 7 -8.52 8.71 -6.32
C GLY A 7 -8.79 7.35 -5.66
N PRO A 8 -10.05 7.03 -5.29
CA PRO A 8 -10.38 5.73 -4.70
C PRO A 8 -9.99 4.54 -5.59
N SER A 9 -10.27 4.63 -6.89
CA SER A 9 -9.91 3.60 -7.88
C SER A 9 -8.40 3.49 -8.06
N GLY A 10 -7.70 4.62 -8.07
CA GLY A 10 -6.23 4.69 -8.14
C GLY A 10 -5.58 4.01 -6.95
N TRP A 11 -5.98 4.34 -5.72
CA TRP A 11 -5.48 3.68 -4.51
C TRP A 11 -5.76 2.17 -4.52
N LYS A 12 -6.97 1.76 -4.92
CA LYS A 12 -7.31 0.34 -5.05
C LYS A 12 -6.40 -0.37 -6.04
N PHE A 13 -6.11 0.25 -7.19
CA PHE A 13 -5.19 -0.31 -8.18
C PHE A 13 -3.76 -0.42 -7.64
N LEU A 14 -3.24 0.65 -7.03
CA LEU A 14 -1.88 0.66 -6.47
C LEU A 14 -1.70 -0.37 -5.36
N HIS A 15 -2.64 -0.50 -4.43
CA HIS A 15 -2.61 -1.54 -3.41
C HIS A 15 -2.72 -2.93 -4.04
N THR A 16 -3.56 -3.14 -5.06
CA THR A 16 -3.60 -4.44 -5.74
C THR A 16 -2.24 -4.81 -6.37
N ILE A 17 -1.52 -3.84 -6.92
CA ILE A 17 -0.15 -4.03 -7.44
C ILE A 17 0.80 -4.49 -6.32
N THR A 18 0.80 -3.83 -5.16
CA THR A 18 1.72 -4.19 -4.07
C THR A 18 1.41 -5.57 -3.48
N PHE A 19 0.14 -5.95 -3.35
CA PHE A 19 -0.28 -7.27 -2.86
C PHE A 19 0.04 -8.41 -3.83
N ASN A 20 0.36 -8.11 -5.10
CA ASN A 20 0.83 -9.07 -6.09
C ASN A 20 2.36 -9.06 -6.28
N TYR A 21 3.10 -8.28 -5.49
CA TYR A 21 4.55 -8.18 -5.60
C TYR A 21 5.25 -9.49 -5.21
N THR A 22 6.22 -9.89 -6.02
CA THR A 22 7.15 -10.99 -5.73
C THR A 22 8.57 -10.45 -5.82
N PRO A 23 9.35 -10.46 -4.73
CA PRO A 23 10.70 -9.91 -4.72
C PRO A 23 11.62 -10.65 -5.69
N SER A 24 12.24 -9.91 -6.61
CA SER A 24 13.35 -10.32 -7.48
C SER A 24 14.08 -9.06 -7.92
N ASP A 25 15.35 -9.16 -8.29
CA ASP A 25 16.13 -7.95 -8.66
C ASP A 25 15.48 -7.17 -9.81
N ASP A 26 14.95 -7.88 -10.82
CA ASP A 26 14.16 -7.31 -11.90
C ASP A 26 12.89 -6.60 -11.39
N ASN A 27 12.15 -7.24 -10.48
CA ASN A 27 10.91 -6.67 -9.96
C ASN A 27 11.17 -5.47 -9.05
N LYS A 28 12.26 -5.47 -8.27
CA LYS A 28 12.69 -4.30 -7.48
C LYS A 28 12.86 -3.09 -8.38
N ILE A 29 13.57 -3.25 -9.52
CA ILE A 29 13.78 -2.18 -10.49
C ILE A 29 12.46 -1.72 -11.11
N LYS A 30 11.63 -2.65 -11.59
CA LYS A 30 10.35 -2.33 -12.24
C LYS A 30 9.39 -1.58 -11.32
N TYR A 31 9.22 -2.06 -10.09
CA TYR A 31 8.30 -1.46 -9.13
C TYR A 31 8.82 -0.11 -8.64
N LYS A 32 10.13 0.04 -8.40
CA LYS A 32 10.75 1.33 -8.12
C LYS A 32 10.47 2.35 -9.22
N LEU A 33 10.71 1.99 -10.48
CA LEU A 33 10.45 2.88 -11.63
C LEU A 33 8.96 3.21 -11.78
N PHE A 34 8.08 2.21 -11.61
CA PHE A 34 6.63 2.41 -11.67
C PHE A 34 6.16 3.42 -10.62
N PHE A 35 6.51 3.21 -9.35
CA PHE A 35 6.08 4.12 -8.28
C PHE A 35 6.75 5.49 -8.40
N LYS A 36 8.00 5.58 -8.85
CA LYS A 36 8.67 6.86 -9.10
C LYS A 36 7.98 7.67 -10.21
N SER A 37 7.35 7.02 -11.19
CA SER A 37 6.61 7.72 -12.24
C SER A 37 5.37 8.45 -11.70
N LEU A 38 4.81 8.03 -10.57
CA LEU A 38 3.63 8.67 -9.96
C LEU A 38 3.91 10.10 -9.50
N ASP A 39 5.18 10.47 -9.29
CA ASP A 39 5.61 11.84 -8.98
C ASP A 39 5.20 12.86 -10.06
N SER A 40 4.88 12.42 -11.29
CA SER A 40 4.57 13.32 -12.40
C SER A 40 3.30 12.98 -13.18
N VAL A 41 2.74 11.77 -13.01
CA VAL A 41 1.61 11.30 -13.85
C VAL A 41 0.25 11.26 -13.15
N LEU A 42 0.18 11.52 -11.83
CA LEU A 42 -1.13 11.63 -11.17
C LEU A 42 -1.90 12.81 -11.78
N PRO A 43 -3.21 12.69 -12.04
CA PRO A 43 -3.99 13.72 -12.73
C PRO A 43 -4.41 14.89 -11.81
N CYS A 44 -3.46 15.33 -10.98
CA CYS A 44 -3.56 16.35 -9.93
C CYS A 44 -2.13 16.81 -9.51
N PRO A 45 -1.70 18.05 -9.85
CA PRO A 45 -0.35 18.53 -9.54
C PRO A 45 -0.01 18.54 -8.05
N TYR A 46 -0.92 18.97 -7.17
CA TYR A 46 -0.72 18.93 -5.72
C TYR A 46 -0.58 17.50 -5.17
N CYS A 47 -1.24 16.54 -5.82
CA CYS A 47 -1.15 15.13 -5.47
C CYS A 47 0.21 14.56 -5.89
N CYS A 48 0.72 14.93 -7.08
CA CYS A 48 2.08 14.61 -7.53
C CYS A 48 3.13 15.13 -6.55
N GLU A 49 3.05 16.42 -6.18
CA GLU A 49 3.96 17.05 -5.25
C GLU A 49 3.94 16.36 -3.88
N SER A 50 2.75 16.19 -3.29
CA SER A 50 2.61 15.53 -1.99
C SER A 50 3.15 14.08 -2.03
N PHE A 51 2.81 13.32 -3.09
CA PHE A 51 3.30 11.95 -3.25
C PHE A 51 4.82 11.90 -3.37
N SER A 52 5.43 12.78 -4.18
CA SER A 52 6.89 12.84 -4.34
C SER A 52 7.58 13.14 -3.01
N MET A 53 7.03 14.06 -2.20
CA MET A 53 7.58 14.38 -0.88
C MET A 53 7.51 13.18 0.08
N TYR A 54 6.38 12.47 0.12
CA TYR A 54 6.26 11.25 0.93
C TYR A 54 7.17 10.13 0.44
N ALA A 55 7.25 9.90 -0.88
CA ALA A 55 8.09 8.86 -1.47
C ALA A 55 9.60 9.13 -1.30
N ASN A 56 10.01 10.42 -1.27
CA ASN A 56 11.38 10.78 -0.95
C ASN A 56 11.68 10.63 0.56
N ALA A 57 10.71 10.91 1.43
CA ALA A 57 10.87 10.76 2.87
C ALA A 57 10.86 9.28 3.32
N LEU A 58 10.10 8.43 2.63
CA LEU A 58 10.05 6.99 2.83
C LEU A 58 10.64 6.31 1.59
N PRO A 59 11.97 6.18 1.48
CA PRO A 59 12.61 5.60 0.29
C PRO A 59 12.14 4.16 0.06
N ILE A 60 11.58 3.89 -1.13
CA ILE A 60 10.95 2.61 -1.47
C ILE A 60 11.95 1.43 -1.42
N GLU A 61 13.24 1.69 -1.61
CA GLU A 61 14.33 0.70 -1.62
C GLU A 61 14.38 -0.13 -0.34
N GLU A 62 14.04 0.48 0.80
CA GLU A 62 14.02 -0.16 2.12
C GLU A 62 12.88 -1.19 2.27
N TYR A 63 11.95 -1.25 1.31
CA TYR A 63 10.70 -2.01 1.39
C TYR A 63 10.53 -3.01 0.23
N LEU A 64 11.44 -3.02 -0.75
CA LEU A 64 11.34 -3.87 -1.95
C LEU A 64 11.90 -5.29 -1.76
N ASP A 65 12.31 -5.65 -0.57
CA ASP A 65 12.86 -6.97 -0.26
C ASP A 65 11.77 -8.01 0.08
N SER A 66 10.54 -7.57 0.32
CA SER A 66 9.37 -8.45 0.55
C SER A 66 8.07 -7.84 0.03
N ARG A 67 7.04 -8.68 -0.08
CA ARG A 67 5.67 -8.24 -0.42
C ARG A 67 5.07 -7.44 0.74
N GLU A 68 5.28 -7.92 1.95
CA GLU A 68 4.98 -7.30 3.23
C GLU A 68 5.55 -5.88 3.30
N GLY A 69 6.83 -5.70 2.95
CA GLY A 69 7.49 -4.41 2.90
C GLY A 69 6.81 -3.44 1.95
N LEU A 70 6.65 -3.83 0.67
CA LEU A 70 6.10 -2.92 -0.34
C LEU A 70 4.62 -2.58 -0.07
N THR A 71 3.83 -3.53 0.42
CA THR A 71 2.45 -3.26 0.84
C THR A 71 2.39 -2.28 2.01
N TYR A 72 3.29 -2.44 2.99
CA TYR A 72 3.40 -1.55 4.15
C TYR A 72 3.85 -0.14 3.77
N TRP A 73 4.80 -0.01 2.84
CA TRP A 73 5.26 1.26 2.32
C TRP A 73 4.12 2.09 1.73
N LEU A 74 3.36 1.49 0.80
CA LEU A 74 2.23 2.19 0.17
C LEU A 74 1.11 2.50 1.17
N TYR A 75 0.87 1.58 2.12
CA TYR A 75 -0.05 1.81 3.25
C TYR A 75 0.34 3.06 4.06
N CYS A 76 1.61 3.22 4.41
CA CYS A 76 2.08 4.36 5.19
C CYS A 76 1.87 5.67 4.42
N ILE A 77 2.22 5.70 3.13
CA ILE A 77 1.99 6.88 2.28
C ILE A 77 0.49 7.21 2.18
N HIS A 78 -0.37 6.21 1.98
CA HIS A 78 -1.81 6.44 1.94
C HIS A 78 -2.34 7.01 3.26
N ASN A 79 -1.85 6.51 4.41
CA ASN A 79 -2.24 7.08 5.70
C ASN A 79 -1.69 8.50 5.94
N LEU A 80 -0.51 8.86 5.44
CA LEU A 80 -0.02 10.24 5.45
C LEU A 80 -0.93 11.17 4.64
N VAL A 81 -1.42 10.71 3.49
CA VAL A 81 -2.43 11.41 2.69
C VAL A 81 -3.77 11.51 3.43
N ASN A 82 -4.24 10.44 4.07
CA ASN A 82 -5.47 10.47 4.86
C ASN A 82 -5.36 11.47 6.01
N GLN A 83 -4.24 11.48 6.72
CA GLN A 83 -3.97 12.46 7.78
C GLN A 83 -4.00 13.90 7.23
N LYS A 84 -3.33 14.15 6.09
CA LYS A 84 -3.34 15.47 5.42
C LYS A 84 -4.75 15.93 5.04
N LEU A 85 -5.64 15.00 4.72
CA LEU A 85 -7.02 15.29 4.31
C LEU A 85 -8.03 15.17 5.47
N CYS A 86 -7.56 15.08 6.72
CA CYS A 86 -8.37 14.80 7.92
C CYS A 86 -9.34 13.62 7.75
N LYS A 87 -8.93 12.58 7.02
CA LYS A 87 -9.69 11.34 6.81
C LYS A 87 -9.35 10.30 7.88
N ARG A 88 -10.24 9.32 8.04
CA ARG A 88 -10.02 8.16 8.90
C ARG A 88 -8.70 7.47 8.54
N LEU A 89 -7.85 7.30 9.55
CA LEU A 89 -6.69 6.40 9.45
C LEU A 89 -7.16 4.96 9.47
N VAL A 90 -6.67 4.16 8.53
CA VAL A 90 -6.98 2.73 8.44
C VAL A 90 -5.85 1.95 9.10
N SER A 91 -6.16 0.86 9.79
CA SER A 91 -5.10 0.01 10.36
C SER A 91 -4.48 -0.89 9.28
N PHE A 92 -3.20 -1.25 9.44
CA PHE A 92 -2.55 -2.14 8.47
C PHE A 92 -3.24 -3.50 8.35
N LYS A 93 -3.73 -4.05 9.47
CA LYS A 93 -4.48 -5.31 9.50
C LYS A 93 -5.76 -5.23 8.65
N GLU A 94 -6.49 -4.12 8.69
CA GLU A 94 -7.67 -3.92 7.83
C GLU A 94 -7.30 -3.93 6.34
N ILE A 95 -6.21 -3.26 5.95
CA ILE A 95 -5.72 -3.26 4.56
C ILE A 95 -5.30 -4.67 4.12
N VAL A 96 -4.55 -5.40 4.94
CA VAL A 96 -4.17 -6.79 4.63
C VAL A 96 -5.41 -7.65 4.41
N ILE A 97 -6.40 -7.56 5.28
CA ILE A 97 -7.67 -8.29 5.15
C ILE A 97 -8.40 -7.89 3.86
N GLU A 98 -8.48 -6.60 3.53
CA GLU A 98 -9.19 -6.10 2.36
C GLU A 98 -8.62 -6.65 1.04
N TYR A 99 -7.30 -6.55 0.86
CA TYR A 99 -6.67 -6.92 -0.41
C TYR A 99 -6.40 -8.42 -0.55
N GLU A 100 -6.16 -9.14 0.56
CA GLU A 100 -6.07 -10.60 0.52
C GLU A 100 -7.41 -11.28 0.20
N LYS A 101 -8.55 -10.64 0.54
CA LYS A 101 -9.88 -11.15 0.17
C LYS A 101 -10.08 -11.22 -1.35
N ILE A 102 -9.57 -10.24 -2.09
CA ILE A 102 -9.79 -10.07 -3.54
C ILE A 102 -8.65 -10.64 -4.39
N ARG A 103 -7.53 -11.03 -3.77
CA ARG A 103 -6.41 -11.65 -4.46
C ARG A 103 -6.86 -12.95 -5.12
N ALA A 104 -6.48 -13.15 -6.39
CA ALA A 104 -6.89 -14.33 -7.16
C ALA A 104 -6.48 -15.62 -6.44
N LYS A 105 -7.48 -16.39 -6.01
CA LYS A 105 -7.30 -17.68 -5.34
C LYS A 105 -7.38 -18.77 -6.39
N CYS A 106 -6.26 -19.34 -6.81
CA CYS A 106 -6.28 -20.31 -7.90
C CYS A 106 -6.00 -21.73 -7.40
N GLY A 107 -7.02 -22.62 -7.24
CA GLY A 107 -6.85 -24.08 -6.99
C GLY A 107 -7.98 -25.00 -6.50
N LYS A 108 -7.60 -26.25 -6.13
CA LYS A 108 -8.42 -27.48 -6.27
C LYS A 108 -9.48 -27.67 -5.19
N ILE A 109 -10.70 -27.92 -5.64
CA ILE A 109 -11.81 -28.50 -4.86
C ILE A 109 -11.63 -30.03 -4.80
N THR A 110 -11.59 -30.60 -3.60
CA THR A 110 -11.81 -32.04 -3.38
C THR A 110 -13.10 -32.23 -2.58
N ASN A 111 -14.23 -32.25 -3.29
CA ASN A 111 -15.24 -33.32 -3.24
C ASN A 111 -16.55 -32.91 -3.93
N VAL A 112 -16.79 -33.57 -5.08
CA VAL A 112 -18.07 -34.11 -5.58
C VAL A 112 -19.33 -33.23 -5.45
N ASN A 113 -19.52 -32.28 -6.37
CA ASN A 113 -20.69 -32.18 -7.27
C ASN A 113 -20.88 -30.76 -7.86
N LYS A 114 -20.48 -30.64 -9.14
CA LYS A 114 -20.98 -29.75 -10.21
C LYS A 114 -21.40 -28.31 -9.86
N VAL A 115 -20.52 -27.33 -10.13
CA VAL A 115 -20.61 -26.32 -11.23
C VAL A 115 -19.19 -25.77 -11.48
N GLU A 116 -18.71 -25.81 -12.72
CA GLU A 116 -17.39 -25.29 -13.12
C GLU A 116 -17.50 -23.78 -13.42
N ILE A 117 -16.85 -22.93 -12.63
CA ILE A 117 -16.59 -21.52 -13.00
C ILE A 117 -15.08 -21.37 -13.18
N LYS A 118 -14.63 -21.34 -14.44
CA LYS A 118 -13.21 -21.14 -14.81
C LYS A 118 -12.89 -19.66 -14.90
N THR A 119 -12.13 -19.14 -13.95
CA THR A 119 -11.54 -17.78 -14.05
C THR A 119 -10.04 -17.72 -13.77
N CYS A 120 -9.35 -18.85 -13.53
CA CYS A 120 -7.89 -18.87 -13.36
C CYS A 120 -7.25 -20.16 -13.92
N GLN A 121 -6.09 -20.06 -14.59
CA GLN A 121 -5.43 -21.16 -15.32
C GLN A 121 -4.45 -22.03 -14.48
N ILE A 122 -4.35 -21.91 -13.14
CA ILE A 122 -3.32 -22.61 -12.32
C ILE A 122 -3.87 -23.09 -10.95
N LYS A 123 -3.26 -24.12 -10.32
CA LYS A 123 -3.71 -24.84 -9.08
C LYS A 123 -3.07 -24.30 -7.75
N GLN A 124 -3.77 -24.41 -6.60
CA GLN A 124 -3.53 -23.72 -5.27
C GLN A 124 -2.61 -24.52 -4.37
N LYS A 125 -2.12 -23.84 -3.31
CA LYS A 125 -1.60 -24.47 -2.09
C LYS A 125 -2.23 -24.09 -0.72
N GLU A 126 -2.80 -22.89 -0.43
CA GLU A 126 -3.09 -22.50 0.99
C GLU A 126 -4.38 -21.66 1.26
N ASN A 127 -4.99 -21.83 2.45
CA ASN A 127 -6.14 -21.07 2.97
C ASN A 127 -5.69 -19.80 3.72
N ILE A 128 -6.41 -18.68 3.56
CA ILE A 128 -6.14 -17.43 4.30
C ILE A 128 -6.95 -17.46 5.60
N ASP A 129 -6.29 -17.77 6.72
CA ASP A 129 -6.88 -17.77 8.05
C ASP A 129 -6.38 -16.58 8.89
N VAL A 130 -6.87 -16.46 10.12
CA VAL A 130 -6.46 -15.39 11.04
C VAL A 130 -4.97 -15.47 11.35
N ASN A 131 -4.41 -16.68 11.41
CA ASN A 131 -2.98 -16.89 11.68
C ASN A 131 -2.11 -16.33 10.56
N PHE A 132 -2.50 -16.53 9.29
CA PHE A 132 -1.83 -15.95 8.15
C PHE A 132 -1.83 -14.42 8.22
N ILE A 133 -2.99 -13.82 8.50
CA ILE A 133 -3.13 -12.35 8.60
C ILE A 133 -2.24 -11.81 9.73
N ASP A 134 -2.30 -12.43 10.91
CA ASP A 134 -1.52 -12.00 12.07
C ASP A 134 -0.03 -12.18 11.81
N LYS A 135 0.38 -13.28 11.18
CA LYS A 135 1.77 -13.49 10.76
C LYS A 135 2.23 -12.42 9.77
N PHE A 136 1.46 -12.12 8.73
CA PHE A 136 1.78 -11.09 7.76
C PHE A 136 1.99 -9.73 8.43
N VAL A 137 1.06 -9.34 9.30
CA VAL A 137 1.12 -8.05 10.03
C VAL A 137 2.31 -8.01 10.98
N ASN A 138 2.54 -9.09 11.75
CA ASN A 138 3.64 -9.15 12.72
C ASN A 138 5.00 -9.16 12.03
N ASP A 139 5.19 -9.99 11.00
CA ASP A 139 6.42 -10.05 10.21
C ASP A 139 6.75 -8.67 9.61
N THR A 140 5.72 -7.97 9.10
CA THR A 140 5.85 -6.61 8.61
C THR A 140 6.31 -5.65 9.71
N PHE A 141 5.60 -5.63 10.85
CA PHE A 141 5.88 -4.67 11.90
C PHE A 141 7.24 -4.89 12.56
N ASN A 142 7.62 -6.15 12.78
CA ASN A 142 8.91 -6.51 13.36
C ASN A 142 10.08 -5.99 12.51
N LYS A 143 9.88 -5.90 11.20
CA LYS A 143 10.95 -5.50 10.27
C LYS A 143 10.95 -4.00 9.94
N TYR A 144 9.79 -3.42 9.65
CA TYR A 144 9.72 -2.10 9.03
C TYR A 144 9.26 -1.00 9.98
N LYS A 145 8.53 -1.32 11.07
CA LYS A 145 7.82 -0.30 11.87
C LYS A 145 8.75 0.75 12.47
N GLU A 146 9.84 0.34 13.10
CA GLU A 146 10.78 1.27 13.74
C GLU A 146 11.46 2.18 12.70
N LEU A 147 11.96 1.59 11.61
CA LEU A 147 12.56 2.30 10.49
C LEU A 147 11.59 3.34 9.91
N THR A 148 10.35 2.93 9.60
CA THR A 148 9.32 3.81 9.05
C THR A 148 8.95 4.93 10.02
N ASN A 149 8.83 4.64 11.32
CA ASN A 149 8.55 5.67 12.33
C ASN A 149 9.66 6.72 12.39
N ASN A 150 10.92 6.30 12.25
CA ASN A 150 12.06 7.23 12.21
C ASN A 150 12.01 8.14 10.96
N TYR A 151 11.64 7.60 9.80
CA TYR A 151 11.43 8.40 8.59
C TYR A 151 10.26 9.38 8.73
N ILE A 152 9.12 8.91 9.23
CA ILE A 152 7.94 9.76 9.46
C ILE A 152 8.28 10.86 10.45
N LYS A 153 8.98 10.57 11.55
CA LYS A 153 9.40 11.61 12.50
C LYS A 153 10.22 12.70 11.80
N LYS A 154 11.23 12.31 11.00
CA LYS A 154 12.06 13.26 10.23
C LYS A 154 11.23 14.07 9.22
N LEU A 155 10.24 13.45 8.57
CA LEU A 155 9.31 14.15 7.68
C LEU A 155 8.54 15.24 8.44
N PHE A 156 8.03 14.94 9.64
CA PHE A 156 7.25 15.91 10.43
C PHE A 156 8.09 17.01 11.05
N ASP A 157 9.36 16.74 11.35
CA ASP A 157 10.31 17.76 11.82
C ASP A 157 10.77 18.70 10.68
N ASN A 158 10.53 18.35 9.41
CA ASN A 158 10.88 19.18 8.26
C ASN A 158 9.85 20.30 8.04
N ASN A 159 10.34 21.50 7.73
CA ASN A 159 9.51 22.68 7.48
C ASN A 159 8.60 22.54 6.26
N ASP A 160 9.02 21.76 5.27
CA ASP A 160 8.26 21.53 4.04
C ASP A 160 7.28 20.34 4.18
N ASN A 161 6.95 19.88 5.38
CA ASN A 161 6.02 18.76 5.57
C ASN A 161 4.63 19.06 4.93
N PRO A 162 4.15 18.26 3.96
CA PRO A 162 2.84 18.46 3.33
C PRO A 162 1.65 18.42 4.28
N ASN A 163 1.82 17.86 5.48
CA ASN A 163 0.78 17.78 6.52
C ASN A 163 0.71 19.04 7.41
N LYS A 164 1.72 19.93 7.37
CA LYS A 164 1.84 21.08 8.28
C LYS A 164 0.65 22.04 8.17
N GLU A 165 0.29 22.43 6.95
CA GLU A 165 -0.86 23.31 6.71
C GLU A 165 -2.20 22.66 7.08
N SER A 166 -2.34 21.34 6.86
CA SER A 166 -3.62 20.66 7.11
C SER A 166 -4.00 20.56 8.60
N LEU A 167 -3.00 20.37 9.47
CA LEU A 167 -3.22 20.20 10.91
C LEU A 167 -3.65 21.51 11.56
N ASP A 168 -3.08 22.63 11.11
CA ASP A 168 -3.33 23.94 11.70
C ASP A 168 -4.58 24.63 11.14
N GLU A 169 -4.98 24.35 9.89
CA GLU A 169 -6.04 25.09 9.19
C GLU A 169 -7.37 24.30 9.09
N TYR A 170 -7.34 22.97 8.98
CA TYR A 170 -8.54 22.17 8.66
C TYR A 170 -8.88 21.09 9.70
N CYS A 171 -7.90 20.54 10.42
CA CYS A 171 -8.14 19.48 11.41
C CYS A 171 -8.34 20.00 12.85
N LYS A 172 -8.61 21.31 13.06
CA LYS A 172 -8.94 21.84 14.40
C LYS A 172 -10.26 21.22 14.90
N HIS A 173 -10.15 20.37 15.92
CA HIS A 173 -11.24 19.94 16.77
C HIS A 173 -11.30 20.81 18.02
#